data_AF-A0A969EVC7-F1
#
_entry.id   AF-A0A969EVC7-F1
#
_cell.length_a   1.000
_cell.length_b   1.000
_cell.length_c   1.000
_cell.angle_alpha   90.00
_cell.angle_beta   90.00
_cell.angle_gamma   90.00
#
_symmetry.space_group_name_H-M   'P 1'
#
loop_
_entity.id
_entity.type
_entity.pdbx_description
1 polymer ?
#
loop_
_entity_poly.entity_id
_entity_poly.type
_entity_poly.pdbx_seq_one_letter_code
_entity_poly.pdbx_strand_id
1 'polypeptide(L)'
;MSGGKKCIVCDAAVSYADSLLTTDSDFLVCRSHYCRALLGQRKRLPPSMFKAYFNIQKEVIRKQKQIDLDERNHIEQIIQKEQLENSNIHHFLANKLSNYINGESSVLAIPTGLNKTGKIPSRRVDNYRSHLENVIVQAMSLSDAGQVSVDQQAKVRENLAALDKKMAENPAMKIMSDYVCGFCKGGCCAKGGDNAFIEVNTIRRYLDAHPEVSADEMLEKYLSYLGENAITNSCINQTSSGCCLPRELRSDVCNSFYCDQLKEYQEKNAQNPNLLPTVVIQRTNHHWNRFEAKEGNNVSAIAVVSMQGVDLIEETPIKKAFPE
;
A
#
# COMPACT_ATOMS: atom_id res chain seq x y z
N MET A 1 38.37 -20.56 -12.32
CA MET A 1 37.15 -20.09 -13.00
C MET A 1 36.37 -21.30 -13.50
N SER A 2 35.59 -21.97 -12.66
CA SER A 2 34.72 -23.07 -13.09
C SER A 2 33.44 -22.48 -13.68
N GLY A 3 33.24 -22.65 -14.99
CA GLY A 3 31.98 -22.28 -15.65
C GLY A 3 30.85 -23.13 -15.07
N GLY A 4 30.11 -22.58 -14.11
CA GLY A 4 28.97 -23.26 -13.49
C GLY A 4 27.97 -23.68 -14.56
N LYS A 5 27.48 -24.92 -14.49
CA LYS A 5 26.51 -25.42 -15.46
C LYS A 5 25.22 -24.59 -15.39
N LYS A 6 24.66 -24.21 -16.54
CA LYS A 6 23.48 -23.34 -16.64
C LYS A 6 22.25 -24.10 -17.09
N CYS A 7 21.08 -23.65 -16.63
CA CYS A 7 19.79 -24.19 -17.03
C CYS A 7 19.53 -23.90 -18.50
N ILE A 8 19.27 -24.92 -19.30
CA ILE A 8 19.03 -24.76 -20.74
C ILE A 8 17.76 -23.96 -21.06
N VAL A 9 16.82 -23.80 -20.11
CA VAL A 9 15.58 -23.02 -20.29
C VAL A 9 15.74 -21.55 -19.89
N CYS A 10 16.51 -21.25 -18.85
CA CYS A 10 16.51 -19.91 -18.25
C CYS A 10 17.88 -19.36 -17.86
N ASP A 11 18.95 -20.07 -18.23
CA ASP A 11 20.36 -19.73 -18.00
C ASP A 11 20.79 -19.54 -16.55
N ALA A 12 19.89 -19.76 -15.59
CA ALA A 12 20.22 -19.76 -14.16
C ALA A 12 21.29 -20.82 -13.86
N ALA A 13 22.19 -20.49 -12.93
CA ALA A 13 23.15 -21.46 -12.41
C ALA A 13 22.40 -22.65 -11.81
N VAL A 14 22.84 -23.85 -12.16
CA VAL A 14 22.25 -25.11 -11.72
C VAL A 14 23.13 -25.64 -10.59
N SER A 15 22.55 -25.83 -9.41
CA SER A 15 23.29 -26.39 -8.28
C SER A 15 23.63 -27.86 -8.53
N TYR A 16 24.62 -28.39 -7.81
CA TYR A 16 24.93 -29.82 -7.88
C TYR A 16 23.72 -30.69 -7.57
N ALA A 17 22.93 -30.32 -6.56
CA ALA A 17 21.70 -31.02 -6.19
C ALA A 17 20.62 -30.95 -7.28
N ASP A 18 20.61 -29.92 -8.13
CA ASP A 18 19.69 -29.83 -9.27
C ASP A 18 20.09 -30.79 -10.38
N SER A 19 21.40 -30.93 -10.61
CA SER A 19 21.95 -31.85 -11.62
C SER A 19 21.71 -33.32 -11.29
N LEU A 20 21.57 -33.66 -10.00
CA LEU A 20 21.19 -35.01 -9.55
C LEU A 20 19.70 -35.33 -9.80
N LEU A 21 18.85 -34.31 -9.91
CA LEU A 21 17.41 -34.47 -10.15
C LEU A 21 17.04 -34.51 -11.64
N THR A 22 17.97 -34.14 -12.52
CA THR A 22 17.81 -34.28 -13.97
C THR A 22 18.28 -35.67 -14.40
N THR A 23 17.34 -36.54 -14.75
CA THR A 23 17.61 -37.91 -15.22
C THR A 23 18.05 -37.99 -16.69
N ASP A 24 17.94 -36.88 -17.43
CA ASP A 24 18.26 -36.76 -18.85
C ASP A 24 19.58 -35.96 -18.99
N SER A 25 20.67 -36.64 -19.34
CA SER A 25 22.03 -36.07 -19.39
C SER A 25 22.18 -34.89 -20.34
N ASP A 26 21.28 -34.79 -21.32
CA ASP A 26 21.38 -33.85 -22.43
C ASP A 26 20.70 -32.51 -22.13
N PHE A 27 19.83 -32.47 -21.10
CA PHE A 27 19.04 -31.28 -20.76
C PHE A 27 19.16 -30.93 -19.28
N LEU A 28 20.09 -30.02 -18.98
CA LEU A 28 20.24 -29.51 -17.63
C LEU A 28 19.21 -28.42 -17.32
N VAL A 29 18.35 -28.66 -16.33
CA VAL A 29 17.25 -27.76 -15.96
C VAL A 29 17.26 -27.48 -14.46
N CYS A 30 17.02 -26.21 -14.07
CA CYS A 30 16.96 -25.82 -12.66
C CYS A 30 15.66 -26.29 -11.95
N ARG A 31 15.50 -25.99 -10.66
CA ARG A 31 14.31 -26.39 -9.87
C ARG A 31 13.02 -25.64 -10.22
N SER A 32 13.09 -24.60 -11.03
CA SER A 32 11.90 -23.82 -11.39
C SER A 32 10.83 -24.72 -11.99
N HIS A 33 9.62 -24.67 -11.42
CA HIS A 33 8.46 -25.42 -11.91
C HIS A 33 8.23 -25.18 -13.41
N TYR A 34 8.32 -23.92 -13.86
CA TYR A 34 8.19 -23.54 -15.28
C TYR A 34 9.22 -24.23 -16.19
N CYS A 35 10.48 -24.26 -15.77
CA CYS A 35 11.55 -24.85 -16.57
C CYS A 35 11.40 -26.38 -16.67
N ARG A 36 11.00 -27.04 -15.57
CA ARG A 36 10.73 -28.49 -15.55
C ARG A 36 9.47 -28.86 -16.32
N ALA A 37 8.40 -28.08 -16.17
CA ALA A 37 7.16 -28.28 -16.90
C ALA A 37 7.36 -28.16 -18.41
N LEU A 38 8.17 -27.19 -18.86
CA LEU A 38 8.52 -27.04 -20.27
C LEU A 38 9.27 -28.26 -20.81
N LEU A 39 10.29 -28.76 -20.08
CA LEU A 39 11.00 -29.99 -20.48
C LEU A 39 10.06 -31.21 -20.50
N GLY A 40 9.12 -31.28 -19.55
CA GLY A 40 8.11 -32.36 -19.47
C GLY A 40 7.21 -32.48 -20.71
N GLN A 41 7.01 -31.40 -21.48
CA GLN A 41 6.22 -31.43 -22.72
C GLN A 41 6.84 -32.31 -23.81
N ARG A 42 8.14 -32.65 -23.70
CA ARG A 42 8.83 -33.57 -24.61
C ARG A 42 8.15 -34.94 -24.69
N LYS A 43 7.55 -35.39 -23.59
CA LYS A 43 6.84 -36.69 -23.54
C LYS A 43 5.49 -36.67 -24.26
N ARG A 44 4.98 -35.49 -24.62
CA ARG A 44 3.62 -35.29 -25.15
C ARG A 44 3.61 -34.82 -26.61
N LEU A 45 4.68 -34.16 -27.07
CA LEU A 45 4.76 -33.56 -28.40
C LEU A 45 5.69 -34.34 -29.34
N PRO A 46 5.38 -34.43 -30.64
CA PRO A 46 6.32 -34.93 -31.65
C PRO A 46 7.64 -34.13 -31.65
N PRO A 47 8.80 -34.73 -31.98
CA PRO A 47 10.11 -34.08 -31.83
C PRO A 47 10.27 -32.72 -32.52
N SER A 48 9.76 -32.57 -33.75
CA SER A 48 9.82 -31.32 -34.52
C SER A 48 8.98 -30.21 -33.88
N MET A 49 7.77 -30.55 -33.42
CA MET A 49 6.87 -29.63 -32.73
C MET A 49 7.41 -29.26 -31.35
N PHE A 50 7.97 -30.23 -30.61
CA PHE A 50 8.63 -29.96 -29.33
C PHE A 50 9.78 -28.98 -29.48
N LYS A 51 10.66 -29.16 -30.48
CA LYS A 51 11.80 -28.25 -30.70
C LYS A 51 11.35 -26.80 -30.94
N ALA A 52 10.34 -26.60 -31.80
CA ALA A 52 9.79 -25.28 -32.08
C ALA A 52 9.13 -24.67 -30.83
N TYR A 53 8.25 -25.43 -30.15
CA TYR A 53 7.57 -25.00 -28.93
C TYR A 53 8.57 -24.66 -27.81
N PHE A 54 9.56 -25.53 -27.60
CA PHE A 54 10.60 -25.38 -26.58
C PHE A 54 11.39 -24.09 -26.77
N ASN A 55 11.82 -23.79 -28.00
CA ASN A 55 12.58 -22.57 -28.30
C ASN A 55 11.74 -21.31 -28.03
N ILE A 56 10.46 -21.29 -28.45
CA ILE A 56 9.58 -20.13 -28.22
C ILE A 56 9.36 -19.91 -26.72
N GLN A 57 8.98 -20.96 -25.98
CA GLN A 57 8.68 -20.84 -24.56
C GLN A 57 9.92 -20.50 -23.72
N LYS A 58 11.09 -21.01 -24.13
CA LYS A 58 12.37 -20.66 -23.53
C LYS A 58 12.64 -19.15 -23.62
N GLU A 59 12.45 -18.54 -24.78
CA GLU A 59 12.62 -17.10 -24.94
C GLU A 59 11.61 -16.29 -24.10
N VAL A 60 10.36 -16.74 -24.01
CA VAL A 60 9.35 -16.12 -23.13
C VAL A 60 9.77 -16.19 -21.66
N ILE A 61 10.21 -17.36 -21.17
CA ILE A 61 10.66 -17.54 -19.78
C ILE A 61 11.89 -16.67 -19.48
N ARG A 62 12.85 -16.60 -20.40
CA ARG A 62 14.04 -15.75 -20.25
C ARG A 62 13.66 -14.28 -20.17
N LYS A 63 12.81 -13.81 -21.08
CA LYS A 63 12.33 -12.43 -21.09
C LYS A 63 11.60 -12.07 -19.79
N GLN A 64 10.69 -12.93 -19.32
CA GLN A 64 9.99 -12.70 -18.06
C GLN A 64 10.96 -12.61 -16.87
N LYS A 65 11.92 -13.53 -16.78
CA LYS A 65 12.92 -13.48 -15.71
C LYS A 65 13.79 -12.23 -15.73
N GLN A 66 14.12 -11.73 -16.93
CA GLN A 66 14.87 -10.49 -17.06
C GLN A 66 14.04 -9.32 -16.55
N ILE A 67 12.76 -9.24 -16.93
CA ILE A 67 11.82 -8.23 -16.41
C ILE A 67 11.73 -8.31 -14.88
N ASP A 68 11.53 -9.51 -14.31
CA ASP A 68 11.43 -9.70 -12.86
C ASP A 68 12.76 -9.35 -12.12
N LEU A 69 13.90 -9.51 -12.79
CA LEU A 69 15.22 -9.15 -12.24
C LEU A 69 15.42 -7.63 -12.29
N ASP A 70 15.09 -7.01 -13.41
CA ASP A 70 15.19 -5.56 -13.60
C ASP A 70 14.25 -4.83 -12.62
N GLU A 71 13.02 -5.33 -12.43
CA GLU A 71 12.07 -4.81 -11.44
C GLU A 71 12.61 -4.94 -10.01
N ARG A 72 13.18 -6.09 -9.62
CA ARG A 72 13.78 -6.27 -8.30
C ARG A 72 14.96 -5.34 -8.06
N ASN A 73 15.86 -5.21 -9.04
CA ASN A 73 17.00 -4.31 -8.97
C ASN A 73 16.52 -2.85 -8.83
N HIS A 74 15.48 -2.47 -9.56
CA HIS A 74 14.89 -1.13 -9.47
C HIS A 74 14.31 -0.85 -8.08
N ILE A 75 13.54 -1.78 -7.53
CA ILE A 75 12.98 -1.68 -6.17
C ILE A 75 14.10 -1.54 -5.13
N GLU A 76 15.14 -2.37 -5.22
CA GLU A 76 16.27 -2.34 -4.30
C GLU A 76 17.02 -1.00 -4.35
N GLN A 77 17.26 -0.47 -5.56
CA GLN A 77 17.88 0.84 -5.74
C GLN A 77 17.06 1.96 -5.09
N ILE A 78 15.72 1.95 -5.24
CA ILE A 78 14.85 2.93 -4.59
C ILE A 78 14.97 2.82 -3.07
N ILE A 79 14.87 1.61 -2.51
CA ILE A 79 14.95 1.37 -1.07
C ILE A 79 16.28 1.87 -0.49
N GLN A 80 17.40 1.51 -1.12
CA GLN A 80 18.74 1.93 -0.68
C GLN A 80 18.90 3.45 -0.70
N LYS A 81 18.45 4.10 -1.79
CA LYS A 81 18.48 5.57 -1.91
C LYS A 81 17.66 6.23 -0.81
N GLU A 82 16.43 5.78 -0.58
CA GLU A 82 15.55 6.33 0.46
C GLU A 82 16.14 6.13 1.86
N GLN A 83 16.74 4.98 2.16
CA GLN A 83 17.37 4.69 3.43
C GLN A 83 18.56 5.61 3.72
N LEU A 84 19.40 5.86 2.71
CA LEU A 84 20.52 6.78 2.82
C LEU A 84 20.03 8.22 3.10
N GLU A 85 19.07 8.70 2.32
CA GLU A 85 18.47 10.03 2.52
C GLU A 85 17.82 10.18 3.90
N ASN A 86 17.05 9.17 4.32
CA ASN A 86 16.40 9.17 5.64
C ASN A 86 17.43 9.24 6.77
N SER A 87 18.54 8.51 6.64
CA SER A 87 19.63 8.52 7.64
C SER A 87 20.32 9.88 7.70
N ASN A 88 20.56 10.51 6.55
CA ASN A 88 21.16 11.85 6.48
C ASN A 88 20.25 12.91 7.12
N ILE A 89 18.94 12.86 6.83
CA ILE A 89 17.95 13.77 7.42
C ILE A 89 17.89 13.58 8.94
N HIS A 90 17.85 12.33 9.41
CA HIS A 90 17.83 12.03 10.83
C HIS A 90 19.06 12.57 11.55
N HIS A 91 20.26 12.31 11.01
CA HIS A 91 21.50 12.81 11.59
C HIS A 91 21.53 14.34 11.65
N PHE A 92 21.10 15.00 10.57
CA PHE A 92 21.00 16.46 10.52
C PHE A 92 20.05 17.01 11.60
N LEU A 93 18.85 16.43 11.74
CA LEU A 93 17.88 16.88 12.74
C LEU A 93 18.30 16.56 14.16
N ALA A 94 18.93 15.41 14.42
CA ALA A 94 19.47 15.07 15.73
C ALA A 94 20.57 16.07 16.16
N ASN A 95 21.37 16.57 15.22
CA ASN A 95 22.36 17.60 15.53
C ASN A 95 21.72 18.99 15.74
N LYS A 96 20.74 19.36 14.91
CA LYS A 96 20.08 20.67 14.94
C LYS A 96 19.11 20.83 16.11
N LEU A 97 18.42 19.75 16.48
CA LEU A 97 17.38 19.68 17.50
C LEU A 97 17.75 18.69 18.60
N SER A 98 19.02 18.70 19.05
CA SER A 98 19.58 17.71 19.99
C SER A 98 18.84 17.56 21.33
N ASN A 99 18.10 18.59 21.75
CA ASN A 99 17.26 18.56 22.95
C ASN A 99 15.92 17.83 22.74
N TYR A 100 15.57 17.51 21.50
CA TYR A 100 14.25 17.00 21.10
C TYR A 100 14.32 15.71 20.26
N ILE A 101 15.29 15.61 19.37
CA ILE A 101 15.63 14.43 18.58
C ILE A 101 16.98 13.90 19.04
N ASN A 102 17.08 12.59 19.29
CA ASN A 102 18.33 11.94 19.64
C ASN A 102 18.59 10.72 18.72
N GLY A 103 19.70 10.01 18.93
CA GLY A 103 20.04 8.84 18.11
C GLY A 103 19.06 7.66 18.20
N GLU A 104 18.20 7.63 19.21
CA GLU A 104 17.18 6.60 19.43
C GLU A 104 15.81 6.99 18.83
N SER A 105 15.64 8.25 18.41
CA SER A 105 14.45 8.69 17.71
C SER A 105 14.21 7.86 16.45
N SER A 106 12.98 7.43 16.24
CA SER A 106 12.60 6.69 15.05
C SER A 106 12.51 7.61 13.83
N VAL A 107 12.77 7.04 12.66
CA VAL A 107 12.53 7.69 11.36
C VAL A 107 11.43 6.94 10.64
N LEU A 108 10.41 7.66 10.20
CA LEU A 108 9.27 7.11 9.50
C LEU A 108 9.07 7.82 8.16
N ALA A 109 9.29 7.10 7.06
CA ALA A 109 9.00 7.62 5.72
C ALA A 109 7.55 7.28 5.34
N ILE A 110 6.77 8.29 4.97
CA ILE A 110 5.37 8.14 4.57
C ILE A 110 5.12 8.71 3.17
N PRO A 111 4.09 8.21 2.45
CA PRO A 111 3.67 8.82 1.20
C PRO A 111 2.99 10.18 1.42
N THR A 112 2.77 10.89 0.31
CA THR A 112 1.87 12.05 0.24
C THR A 112 0.59 11.67 -0.48
N GLY A 113 -0.54 12.16 0.03
CA GLY A 113 -1.81 12.16 -0.69
C GLY A 113 -1.72 12.98 -1.97
N LEU A 114 -2.54 12.63 -2.96
CA LEU A 114 -2.79 13.51 -4.08
C LEU A 114 -3.34 14.85 -3.55
N ASN A 115 -2.88 15.96 -4.13
CA ASN A 115 -3.16 17.31 -3.61
C ASN A 115 -3.89 18.21 -4.62
N LYS A 116 -4.00 17.79 -5.89
CA LYS A 116 -4.66 18.57 -6.93
C LYS A 116 -6.16 18.51 -6.75
N THR A 117 -6.76 19.61 -6.33
CA THR A 117 -8.22 19.79 -6.24
C THR A 117 -8.82 20.15 -7.60
N GLY A 118 -10.10 19.80 -7.77
CA GLY A 118 -10.90 20.24 -8.91
C GLY A 118 -12.37 19.98 -8.67
N LYS A 119 -13.23 20.62 -9.48
CA LYS A 119 -14.67 20.43 -9.44
C LYS A 119 -15.01 18.96 -9.68
N ILE A 120 -15.91 18.40 -8.88
CA ILE A 120 -16.37 17.03 -9.06
C ILE A 120 -17.21 16.96 -10.35
N PRO A 121 -16.81 16.17 -11.36
CA PRO A 121 -17.64 15.97 -12.55
C PRO A 121 -18.95 15.27 -12.18
N SER A 122 -20.07 15.68 -12.80
CA SER A 122 -21.39 15.06 -12.56
C SER A 122 -21.36 13.54 -12.68
N ARG A 123 -20.66 13.01 -13.70
CA ARG A 123 -20.47 11.58 -13.89
C ARG A 123 -19.93 10.86 -12.65
N ARG A 124 -19.01 11.46 -11.89
CA ARG A 124 -18.47 10.85 -10.66
C ARG A 124 -19.52 10.81 -9.55
N VAL A 125 -20.31 11.88 -9.43
CA VAL A 125 -21.42 11.96 -8.48
C VAL A 125 -22.47 10.91 -8.82
N ASP A 126 -22.82 10.75 -10.10
CA ASP A 126 -23.78 9.75 -10.57
C ASP A 126 -23.28 8.33 -10.28
N ASN A 127 -22.00 8.05 -10.59
CA ASN A 127 -21.38 6.76 -10.27
C ASN A 127 -21.41 6.45 -8.77
N TYR A 128 -21.09 7.44 -7.92
CA TYR A 128 -21.11 7.26 -6.47
C TYR A 128 -22.52 7.04 -5.95
N ARG A 129 -23.51 7.82 -6.43
CA ARG A 129 -24.93 7.64 -6.09
C ARG A 129 -25.39 6.23 -6.45
N SER A 130 -25.19 5.79 -7.69
CA SER A 130 -25.60 4.45 -8.13
C SER A 130 -24.92 3.34 -7.34
N HIS A 131 -23.64 3.53 -6.97
CA HIS A 131 -22.93 2.59 -6.11
C HIS A 131 -23.56 2.53 -4.71
N LEU A 132 -23.81 3.69 -4.08
CA LEU A 132 -24.44 3.80 -2.76
C LEU A 132 -25.83 3.18 -2.74
N GLU A 133 -26.70 3.51 -3.70
CA GLU A 133 -28.03 2.94 -3.83
C GLU A 133 -27.97 1.41 -3.84
N ASN A 134 -27.05 0.85 -4.63
CA ASN A 134 -26.87 -0.60 -4.72
C ASN A 134 -26.44 -1.21 -3.37
N VAL A 135 -25.40 -0.68 -2.72
CA VAL A 135 -24.92 -1.24 -1.45
C VAL A 135 -25.88 -1.01 -0.29
N ILE A 136 -26.68 0.07 -0.32
CA ILE A 136 -27.72 0.36 0.68
C ILE A 136 -28.87 -0.64 0.55
N VAL A 137 -29.39 -0.86 -0.66
CA VAL A 137 -30.46 -1.85 -0.89
C VAL A 137 -30.02 -3.24 -0.44
N GLN A 138 -28.80 -3.64 -0.77
CA GLN A 138 -28.24 -4.91 -0.30
C GLN A 138 -28.15 -4.95 1.24
N ALA A 139 -27.62 -3.91 1.89
CA ALA A 139 -27.47 -3.87 3.35
C ALA A 139 -28.82 -3.92 4.08
N MET A 140 -29.87 -3.28 3.54
CA MET A 140 -31.20 -3.32 4.14
C MET A 140 -31.89 -4.68 4.01
N SER A 141 -31.51 -5.50 3.03
CA SER A 141 -32.02 -6.87 2.90
C SER A 141 -31.46 -7.83 3.95
N LEU A 142 -30.40 -7.42 4.66
CA LEU A 142 -29.73 -8.19 5.70
C LEU A 142 -30.24 -7.78 7.08
N SER A 143 -30.35 -8.75 7.98
CA SER A 143 -30.78 -8.49 9.37
C SER A 143 -29.67 -7.82 10.19
N ASP A 144 -28.41 -8.20 9.98
CA ASP A 144 -27.25 -7.68 10.70
C ASP A 144 -25.96 -7.86 9.88
N ALA A 145 -24.90 -7.15 10.26
CA ALA A 145 -23.63 -7.19 9.55
C ALA A 145 -22.90 -8.57 9.60
N GLY A 146 -23.32 -9.49 10.45
CA GLY A 146 -22.80 -10.87 10.50
C GLY A 146 -23.32 -11.76 9.36
N GLN A 147 -24.38 -11.34 8.66
CA GLN A 147 -24.95 -12.09 7.52
C GLN A 147 -24.26 -11.81 6.18
N VAL A 148 -23.37 -10.82 6.11
CA VAL A 148 -22.61 -10.56 4.89
C VAL A 148 -21.64 -11.72 4.64
N SER A 149 -21.62 -12.20 3.39
CA SER A 149 -20.80 -13.32 2.92
C SER A 149 -19.38 -13.32 3.51
N VAL A 150 -18.92 -14.50 3.93
CA VAL A 150 -17.60 -14.75 4.52
C VAL A 150 -16.53 -14.73 3.43
N ASP A 151 -16.21 -13.53 2.93
CA ASP A 151 -15.15 -13.31 1.95
C ASP A 151 -14.14 -12.25 2.45
N GLN A 152 -13.47 -11.57 1.52
CA GLN A 152 -12.52 -10.50 1.79
C GLN A 152 -13.08 -9.41 2.73
N GLN A 153 -14.40 -9.20 2.76
CA GLN A 153 -15.03 -8.20 3.61
C GLN A 153 -15.08 -8.60 5.10
N ALA A 154 -15.30 -9.88 5.41
CA ALA A 154 -15.26 -10.37 6.80
C ALA A 154 -13.87 -10.18 7.42
N LYS A 155 -12.82 -10.45 6.64
CA LYS A 155 -11.43 -10.23 7.06
C LYS A 155 -11.13 -8.76 7.35
N VAL A 156 -11.66 -7.83 6.56
CA VAL A 156 -11.48 -6.38 6.81
C VAL A 156 -12.14 -5.98 8.12
N ARG A 157 -13.33 -6.51 8.42
CA ARG A 157 -14.03 -6.24 9.69
C ARG A 157 -13.29 -6.80 10.91
N GLU A 158 -12.78 -8.03 10.81
CA GLU A 158 -11.93 -8.62 11.84
C GLU A 158 -10.67 -7.78 12.09
N ASN A 159 -10.01 -7.34 11.01
CA ASN A 159 -8.84 -6.47 11.11
C ASN A 159 -9.18 -5.14 11.79
N LEU A 160 -10.33 -4.53 11.47
CA LEU A 160 -10.78 -3.30 12.11
C LEU A 160 -10.99 -3.50 13.61
N ALA A 161 -11.70 -4.55 14.01
CA ALA A 161 -11.94 -4.85 15.43
C ALA A 161 -10.63 -5.13 16.19
N ALA A 162 -9.72 -5.89 15.60
CA ALA A 162 -8.40 -6.14 16.18
C ALA A 162 -7.56 -4.86 16.31
N LEU A 163 -7.64 -3.98 15.31
CA LEU A 163 -6.95 -2.70 15.32
C LEU A 163 -7.51 -1.76 16.40
N ASP A 164 -8.83 -1.62 16.48
CA ASP A 164 -9.48 -0.78 17.48
C ASP A 164 -9.13 -1.24 18.90
N LYS A 165 -9.13 -2.57 19.13
CA LYS A 165 -8.65 -3.15 20.40
C LYS A 165 -7.20 -2.77 20.69
N LYS A 166 -6.29 -2.99 19.72
CA LYS A 166 -4.86 -2.66 19.86
C LYS A 166 -4.65 -1.17 20.17
N MET A 167 -5.40 -0.29 19.52
CA MET A 167 -5.31 1.17 19.72
C MET A 167 -5.94 1.62 21.05
N ALA A 168 -6.97 0.94 21.54
CA ALA A 168 -7.55 1.18 22.86
C ALA A 168 -6.57 0.78 23.98
N GLU A 169 -5.84 -0.31 23.80
CA GLU A 169 -4.80 -0.78 24.72
C GLU A 169 -3.53 0.10 24.70
N ASN A 170 -3.27 0.82 23.61
CA ASN A 170 -2.13 1.74 23.48
C ASN A 170 -2.55 3.12 22.93
N PRO A 171 -3.09 4.02 23.79
CA PRO A 171 -3.55 5.35 23.37
C PRO A 171 -2.44 6.24 22.80
N ALA A 172 -1.20 6.08 23.28
CA ALA A 172 -0.06 6.83 22.76
C ALA A 172 0.23 6.48 21.31
N MET A 173 0.24 5.19 20.99
CA MET A 173 0.40 4.71 19.63
C MET A 173 -0.75 5.15 18.72
N LYS A 174 -1.97 5.21 19.24
CA LYS A 174 -3.13 5.74 18.52
C LYS A 174 -2.93 7.20 18.13
N ILE A 175 -2.56 8.06 19.08
CA ILE A 175 -2.33 9.50 18.84
C ILE A 175 -1.21 9.70 17.82
N MET A 176 -0.09 8.99 17.97
CA MET A 176 1.02 9.04 17.01
C MET A 176 0.58 8.59 15.60
N SER A 177 -0.18 7.51 15.51
CA SER A 177 -0.70 7.00 14.23
C SER A 177 -1.66 8.00 13.56
N ASP A 178 -2.53 8.63 14.35
CA ASP A 178 -3.48 9.65 13.87
C ASP A 178 -2.73 10.87 13.32
N TYR A 179 -1.68 11.35 14.01
CA TYR A 179 -0.85 12.47 13.52
C TYR A 179 -0.08 12.13 12.24
N VAL A 180 0.55 10.96 12.19
CA VAL A 180 1.27 10.50 10.98
C VAL A 180 0.31 10.36 9.79
N CYS A 181 -0.86 9.74 9.99
CA CYS A 181 -1.87 9.60 8.96
C CYS A 181 -2.45 10.95 8.51
N GLY A 182 -2.63 11.89 9.43
CA GLY A 182 -3.03 13.26 9.12
C GLY A 182 -2.01 13.98 8.24
N PHE A 183 -0.72 13.85 8.58
CA PHE A 183 0.38 14.44 7.82
C PHE A 183 0.49 13.86 6.40
N CYS A 184 0.21 12.55 6.24
CA CYS A 184 0.14 11.87 4.94
C CYS A 184 -0.92 12.46 4.00
N LYS A 185 -1.99 13.07 4.52
CA LYS A 185 -3.11 13.65 3.75
C LYS A 185 -3.79 12.67 2.78
N GLY A 186 -3.84 11.38 3.13
CA GLY A 186 -4.58 10.38 2.34
C GLY A 186 -3.77 9.74 1.20
N GLY A 187 -2.49 9.42 1.42
CA GLY A 187 -1.68 8.65 0.47
C GLY A 187 -2.28 7.29 0.07
N CYS A 188 -3.18 6.71 0.86
CA CYS A 188 -3.93 5.50 0.52
C CYS A 188 -5.18 5.76 -0.35
N CYS A 189 -5.72 6.98 -0.34
CA CYS A 189 -7.01 7.32 -0.95
C CYS A 189 -7.01 7.26 -2.49
N ALA A 190 -5.84 7.25 -3.14
CA ALA A 190 -5.72 7.31 -4.60
C ALA A 190 -6.42 6.16 -5.34
N LYS A 191 -6.65 5.01 -4.69
CA LYS A 191 -7.41 3.88 -5.27
C LYS A 191 -8.91 3.87 -4.93
N GLY A 192 -9.39 4.83 -4.13
CA GLY A 192 -10.78 4.84 -3.67
C GLY A 192 -11.80 5.22 -4.74
N GLY A 193 -11.38 5.89 -5.82
CA GLY A 193 -12.24 6.17 -6.97
C GLY A 193 -13.60 6.76 -6.62
N ASP A 194 -14.64 6.35 -7.36
CA ASP A 194 -16.00 6.85 -7.19
C ASP A 194 -16.79 6.06 -6.15
N ASN A 195 -16.36 4.86 -5.76
CA ASN A 195 -17.07 4.03 -4.78
C ASN A 195 -16.56 4.24 -3.34
N ALA A 196 -15.42 4.91 -3.16
CA ALA A 196 -14.79 5.21 -1.88
C ALA A 196 -14.55 3.99 -0.97
N PHE A 197 -14.40 2.80 -1.58
CA PHE A 197 -14.38 1.50 -0.88
C PHE A 197 -15.60 1.23 0.02
N ILE A 198 -16.69 1.97 -0.15
CA ILE A 198 -17.92 1.76 0.63
C ILE A 198 -18.54 0.45 0.16
N GLU A 199 -18.77 -0.47 1.08
CA GLU A 199 -19.33 -1.79 0.77
C GLU A 199 -20.57 -2.04 1.63
N VAL A 200 -21.30 -3.11 1.32
CA VAL A 200 -22.51 -3.54 2.06
C VAL A 200 -22.27 -3.58 3.57
N ASN A 201 -21.12 -4.13 4.01
CA ASN A 201 -20.72 -4.17 5.41
C ASN A 201 -20.59 -2.79 6.06
N THR A 202 -20.09 -1.79 5.32
CA THR A 202 -19.95 -0.41 5.84
C THR A 202 -21.32 0.19 6.13
N ILE A 203 -22.28 0.02 5.21
CA ILE A 203 -23.65 0.50 5.40
C ILE A 203 -24.33 -0.26 6.53
N ARG A 204 -24.25 -1.60 6.51
CA ARG A 204 -24.92 -2.45 7.50
C ARG A 204 -24.43 -2.17 8.92
N ARG A 205 -23.13 -1.98 9.12
CA ARG A 205 -22.55 -1.56 10.42
C ARG A 205 -23.17 -0.26 10.93
N TYR A 206 -23.38 0.72 10.04
CA TYR A 206 -23.98 2.00 10.44
C TYR A 206 -25.46 1.81 10.80
N LEU A 207 -26.22 1.07 9.99
CA LEU A 207 -27.64 0.78 10.22
C LEU A 207 -27.87 -0.09 11.47
N ASP A 208 -26.94 -0.97 11.85
CA ASP A 208 -27.02 -1.74 13.10
C ASP A 208 -26.95 -0.81 14.33
N ALA A 209 -26.22 0.29 14.23
CA ALA A 209 -26.13 1.30 15.29
C ALA A 209 -27.26 2.35 15.23
N HIS A 210 -27.98 2.45 14.10
CA HIS A 210 -29.04 3.42 13.84
C HIS A 210 -30.20 2.75 13.07
N PRO A 211 -30.93 1.83 13.73
CA PRO A 211 -31.96 1.01 13.07
C PRO A 211 -33.15 1.80 12.52
N GLU A 212 -33.32 3.05 12.96
CA GLU A 212 -34.36 3.97 12.50
C GLU A 212 -34.10 4.60 11.13
N VAL A 213 -32.86 4.53 10.63
CA VAL A 213 -32.46 5.19 9.37
C VAL A 213 -32.98 4.41 8.17
N SER A 214 -33.74 5.10 7.31
CA SER A 214 -34.24 4.57 6.04
C SER A 214 -33.18 4.57 4.92
N ALA A 215 -33.48 3.88 3.82
CA ALA A 215 -32.61 3.84 2.63
C ALA A 215 -32.30 5.25 2.09
N ASP A 216 -33.35 6.06 1.94
CA ASP A 216 -33.28 7.40 1.36
C ASP A 216 -32.50 8.34 2.28
N GLU A 217 -32.74 8.26 3.60
CA GLU A 217 -31.97 9.03 4.58
C GLU A 217 -30.49 8.64 4.58
N MET A 218 -30.17 7.36 4.41
CA MET A 218 -28.78 6.90 4.33
C MET A 218 -28.09 7.43 3.07
N LEU A 219 -28.77 7.39 1.91
CA LEU A 219 -28.26 7.91 0.65
C LEU A 219 -28.02 9.43 0.75
N GLU A 220 -29.02 10.19 1.16
CA GLU A 220 -28.94 11.64 1.32
C GLU A 220 -27.85 12.02 2.32
N LYS A 221 -27.69 11.26 3.41
CA LYS A 221 -26.61 11.47 4.38
C LYS A 221 -25.23 11.40 3.71
N TYR A 222 -24.93 10.39 2.90
CA TYR A 222 -23.64 10.33 2.19
C TYR A 222 -23.46 11.48 1.20
N LEU A 223 -24.49 11.76 0.39
CA LEU A 223 -24.42 12.79 -0.64
C LEU A 223 -24.28 14.19 -0.05
N SER A 224 -24.84 14.44 1.14
CA SER A 224 -24.72 15.71 1.85
C SER A 224 -23.27 16.08 2.24
N TYR A 225 -22.37 15.09 2.33
CA TYR A 225 -20.94 15.32 2.60
C TYR A 225 -20.13 15.66 1.35
N LEU A 226 -20.69 15.50 0.16
CA LEU A 226 -19.99 15.89 -1.07
C LEU A 226 -20.00 17.41 -1.20
N GLY A 227 -18.80 17.98 -1.24
CA GLY A 227 -18.60 19.37 -1.64
C GLY A 227 -18.55 19.54 -3.16
N GLU A 228 -18.36 20.79 -3.61
CA GLU A 228 -18.19 21.09 -5.04
C GLU A 228 -16.87 20.56 -5.62
N ASN A 229 -15.85 20.40 -4.77
CA ASN A 229 -14.49 20.06 -5.15
C ASN A 229 -14.00 18.83 -4.40
N ALA A 230 -13.24 17.98 -5.09
CA ALA A 230 -12.52 16.86 -4.51
C ALA A 230 -11.09 16.82 -5.07
N ILE A 231 -10.25 16.01 -4.44
CA ILE A 231 -8.94 15.67 -4.99
C ILE A 231 -9.14 14.85 -6.28
N THR A 232 -8.54 15.35 -7.37
CA THR A 232 -8.57 14.70 -8.68
C THR A 232 -7.78 13.39 -8.66
N ASN A 233 -8.25 12.40 -9.43
CA ASN A 233 -7.66 11.05 -9.50
C ASN A 233 -7.54 10.34 -8.14
N SER A 234 -8.44 10.63 -7.21
CA SER A 234 -8.51 9.99 -5.90
C SER A 234 -9.95 9.61 -5.52
N CYS A 235 -10.12 9.07 -4.31
CA CYS A 235 -11.42 8.88 -3.66
C CYS A 235 -12.30 10.14 -3.77
N ILE A 236 -13.55 9.97 -4.18
CA ILE A 236 -14.52 11.07 -4.32
C ILE A 236 -14.73 11.86 -3.02
N ASN A 237 -14.58 11.21 -1.87
CA ASN A 237 -14.73 11.82 -0.55
C ASN A 237 -13.46 12.50 -0.03
N GLN A 238 -12.37 12.56 -0.80
CA GLN A 238 -11.14 13.24 -0.38
C GLN A 238 -11.15 14.70 -0.81
N THR A 239 -10.99 15.61 0.15
CA THR A 239 -10.85 17.05 -0.05
C THR A 239 -9.45 17.51 0.35
N SER A 240 -9.15 18.80 0.18
CA SER A 240 -7.89 19.40 0.65
C SER A 240 -7.73 19.37 2.17
N SER A 241 -8.82 19.24 2.93
CA SER A 241 -8.82 19.15 4.39
C SER A 241 -8.88 17.72 4.92
N GLY A 242 -8.89 16.71 4.03
CA GLY A 242 -8.97 15.29 4.39
C GLY A 242 -10.25 14.63 3.87
N CYS A 243 -10.69 13.56 4.51
CA CYS A 243 -11.94 12.91 4.10
C CYS A 243 -13.14 13.73 4.59
N CYS A 244 -14.08 14.05 3.69
CA CYS A 244 -15.32 14.75 4.05
C CYS A 244 -16.30 13.87 4.84
N LEU A 245 -16.15 12.54 4.79
CA LEU A 245 -16.95 11.64 5.61
C LEU A 245 -16.42 11.58 7.06
N PRO A 246 -17.33 11.58 8.05
CA PRO A 246 -16.98 11.25 9.43
C PRO A 246 -16.61 9.77 9.54
N ARG A 247 -15.87 9.39 10.59
CA ARG A 247 -15.21 8.08 10.70
C ARG A 247 -16.20 6.90 10.62
N GLU A 248 -17.36 7.06 11.23
CA GLU A 248 -18.44 6.08 11.27
C GLU A 248 -19.04 5.77 9.88
N LEU A 249 -18.97 6.72 8.94
CA LEU A 249 -19.41 6.58 7.54
C LEU A 249 -18.26 6.20 6.60
N ARG A 250 -17.01 6.23 7.04
CA ARG A 250 -15.90 5.73 6.23
C ARG A 250 -15.98 4.21 6.11
N SER A 251 -15.49 3.70 4.99
CA SER A 251 -15.36 2.27 4.78
C SER A 251 -14.47 1.62 5.83
N ASP A 252 -14.73 0.33 6.09
CA ASP A 252 -13.91 -0.43 7.02
C ASP A 252 -12.46 -0.52 6.53
N VAL A 253 -12.24 -0.56 5.20
CA VAL A 253 -10.92 -0.46 4.59
C VAL A 253 -10.22 0.84 4.99
N CYS A 254 -10.90 1.98 4.90
CA CYS A 254 -10.32 3.26 5.32
C CYS A 254 -10.01 3.29 6.82
N ASN A 255 -10.89 2.71 7.64
CA ASN A 255 -10.76 2.73 9.10
C ASN A 255 -9.71 1.74 9.62
N SER A 256 -9.41 0.67 8.89
CA SER A 256 -8.45 -0.37 9.29
C SER A 256 -7.07 -0.24 8.62
N PHE A 257 -6.86 0.78 7.78
CA PHE A 257 -5.65 0.88 6.96
C PHE A 257 -4.54 1.68 7.65
N TYR A 258 -3.36 1.06 7.75
CA TYR A 258 -2.09 1.73 7.96
C TYR A 258 -1.10 1.30 6.88
N CYS A 259 -0.24 2.22 6.42
CA CYS A 259 0.83 1.86 5.48
C CYS A 259 1.86 0.96 6.16
N ASP A 260 2.61 0.20 5.37
CA ASP A 260 3.56 -0.79 5.89
C ASP A 260 4.62 -0.15 6.78
N GLN A 261 5.06 1.07 6.44
CA GLN A 261 6.03 1.81 7.25
C GLN A 261 5.47 2.15 8.65
N LEU A 262 4.19 2.53 8.73
CA LEU A 262 3.56 2.81 10.02
C LEU A 262 3.30 1.52 10.81
N LYS A 263 2.94 0.41 10.14
CA LYS A 263 2.83 -0.90 10.80
C LYS A 263 4.15 -1.34 11.41
N GLU A 264 5.25 -1.26 10.65
CA GLU A 264 6.60 -1.57 11.14
C GLU A 264 6.98 -0.68 12.33
N TYR A 265 6.65 0.60 12.28
CA TYR A 265 6.85 1.52 13.41
C TYR A 265 6.05 1.09 14.64
N GLN A 266 4.77 0.77 14.48
CA GLN A 266 3.91 0.29 15.57
C GLN A 266 4.42 -1.01 16.18
N GLU A 267 4.94 -1.93 15.37
CA GLU A 267 5.50 -3.19 15.85
C GLU A 267 6.78 -2.97 16.65
N LYS A 268 7.71 -2.16 16.12
CA LYS A 268 8.97 -1.82 16.81
C LYS A 268 8.74 -1.11 18.15
N ASN A 269 7.67 -0.33 18.24
CA ASN A 269 7.36 0.47 19.42
C ASN A 269 6.18 -0.08 20.25
N ALA A 270 5.70 -1.30 19.97
CA ALA A 270 4.49 -1.84 20.57
C ALA A 270 4.53 -1.87 22.11
N GLN A 271 5.73 -2.10 22.65
CA GLN A 271 5.99 -2.24 24.09
C GLN A 271 6.58 -0.97 24.72
N ASN A 272 6.71 0.12 23.96
CA ASN A 272 7.28 1.36 24.48
C ASN A 272 6.14 2.31 24.93
N PRO A 273 5.94 2.51 26.25
CA PRO A 273 4.92 3.43 26.76
C PRO A 273 5.30 4.90 26.53
N ASN A 274 6.59 5.20 26.35
CA ASN A 274 7.11 6.56 26.18
C ASN A 274 7.68 6.70 24.77
N LEU A 275 6.78 6.90 23.81
CA LEU A 275 7.17 7.11 22.42
C LEU A 275 8.02 8.38 22.30
N LEU A 276 9.24 8.21 21.80
CA LEU A 276 10.13 9.31 21.50
C LEU A 276 9.60 10.13 20.31
N PRO A 277 9.90 11.45 20.27
CA PRO A 277 9.70 12.24 19.07
C PRO A 277 10.28 11.54 17.83
N THR A 278 9.45 11.39 16.81
CA THR A 278 9.74 10.61 15.60
C THR A 278 9.89 11.56 14.42
N VAL A 279 10.98 11.42 13.68
CA VAL A 279 11.19 12.16 12.43
C VAL A 279 10.33 11.53 11.35
N VAL A 280 9.39 12.29 10.80
CA VAL A 280 8.49 11.84 9.74
C VAL A 280 8.85 12.53 8.43
N ILE A 281 9.18 11.72 7.42
CA ILE A 281 9.64 12.17 6.11
C ILE A 281 8.53 11.86 5.10
N GLN A 282 7.92 12.90 4.56
CA GLN A 282 6.87 12.77 3.56
C GLN A 282 7.49 12.72 2.16
N ARG A 283 7.16 11.71 1.36
CA ARG A 283 7.68 11.54 0.00
C ARG A 283 6.61 11.74 -1.07
N THR A 284 7.00 12.20 -2.25
CA THR A 284 6.09 12.61 -3.33
C THR A 284 5.25 11.48 -3.93
N ASN A 285 5.56 10.21 -3.63
CA ASN A 285 4.73 9.08 -4.02
C ASN A 285 3.47 8.98 -3.16
N HIS A 286 2.41 8.37 -3.71
CA HIS A 286 1.32 7.85 -2.92
C HIS A 286 1.61 6.39 -2.53
N HIS A 287 0.74 5.76 -1.74
CA HIS A 287 0.98 4.40 -1.26
C HIS A 287 1.16 3.40 -2.41
N TRP A 288 0.41 3.58 -3.51
CA TRP A 288 0.34 2.62 -4.61
C TRP A 288 1.39 2.74 -5.72
N ASN A 289 2.24 3.78 -5.75
CA ASN A 289 3.18 4.01 -6.86
C ASN A 289 4.63 4.19 -6.41
N ARG A 290 4.97 3.83 -5.16
CA ARG A 290 6.32 4.00 -4.61
C ARG A 290 7.41 3.45 -5.52
N PHE A 291 7.16 2.34 -6.22
CA PHE A 291 8.15 1.71 -7.10
C PHE A 291 7.87 1.92 -8.59
N GLU A 292 6.91 2.79 -8.93
CA GLU A 292 6.53 3.07 -10.33
C GLU A 292 7.11 4.42 -10.82
N ALA A 293 7.54 5.30 -9.91
CA ALA A 293 7.97 6.65 -10.22
C ALA A 293 9.38 6.67 -10.85
N LYS A 294 9.46 7.05 -12.14
CA LYS A 294 10.74 7.20 -12.87
C LYS A 294 11.65 8.29 -12.28
N GLU A 295 11.06 9.35 -11.72
CA GLU A 295 11.80 10.49 -11.14
C GLU A 295 12.20 10.26 -9.67
N GLY A 296 11.89 9.07 -9.12
CA GLY A 296 12.13 8.73 -7.72
C GLY A 296 11.15 9.39 -6.74
N ASN A 297 11.24 8.97 -5.48
CA ASN A 297 10.33 9.40 -4.41
C ASN A 297 10.96 10.55 -3.62
N ASN A 298 10.98 11.75 -4.21
CA ASN A 298 11.60 12.91 -3.59
C ASN A 298 10.96 13.24 -2.24
N VAL A 299 11.75 13.76 -1.31
CA VAL A 299 11.25 14.30 -0.05
C VAL A 299 10.44 15.57 -0.34
N SER A 300 9.20 15.59 0.12
CA SER A 300 8.25 16.69 -0.04
C SER A 300 8.17 17.57 1.21
N ALA A 301 8.18 16.95 2.39
CA ALA A 301 8.13 17.64 3.67
C ALA A 301 8.79 16.80 4.77
N ILE A 302 9.25 17.46 5.81
CA ILE A 302 9.80 16.82 7.01
C ILE A 302 9.14 17.43 8.24
N ALA A 303 8.68 16.56 9.13
CA ALA A 303 8.10 16.95 10.41
C ALA A 303 8.70 16.13 11.55
N VAL A 304 8.62 16.66 12.77
CA VAL A 304 8.78 15.88 13.98
C VAL A 304 7.40 15.65 14.57
N VAL A 305 7.07 14.39 14.83
CA VAL A 305 5.79 14.01 15.42
C VAL A 305 6.03 13.48 16.83
N SER A 306 5.23 13.96 17.77
CA SER A 306 5.25 13.53 19.17
C SER A 306 3.82 13.44 19.71
N MET A 307 3.70 13.02 20.96
CA MET A 307 2.41 13.01 21.67
C MET A 307 1.77 14.39 21.77
N GLN A 308 2.57 15.46 21.67
CA GLN A 308 2.11 16.84 21.77
C GLN A 308 1.61 17.40 20.43
N GLY A 309 1.95 16.78 19.30
CA GLY A 309 1.52 17.26 17.98
C GLY A 309 2.50 16.96 16.86
N VAL A 310 2.33 17.72 15.78
CA VAL A 310 3.16 17.69 14.57
C VAL A 310 3.86 19.02 14.42
N ASP A 311 5.19 19.02 14.54
CA ASP A 311 6.04 20.18 14.32
C ASP A 311 6.65 20.11 12.92
N LEU A 312 6.11 20.92 12.01
CA LEU A 312 6.59 20.98 10.63
C LEU A 312 7.94 21.70 10.57
N ILE A 313 8.95 21.05 10.03
CA ILE A 313 10.31 21.58 9.98
C ILE A 313 10.58 22.23 8.61
N GLU A 314 10.20 21.59 7.51
CA GLU A 314 10.41 22.11 6.14
C GLU A 314 9.32 21.66 5.15
N GLU A 315 8.87 22.57 4.27
CA GLU A 315 8.15 22.30 3.01
C GLU A 315 9.09 22.64 1.82
N THR A 316 9.18 21.77 0.80
CA THR A 316 10.20 21.64 -0.29
C THR A 316 10.69 22.93 -1.05
N PRO A 317 11.85 22.91 -1.78
CA PRO A 317 12.72 21.77 -2.07
C PRO A 317 14.15 21.80 -1.53
N ILE A 318 14.50 20.65 -0.96
CA ILE A 318 15.85 20.15 -0.68
C ILE A 318 16.59 19.96 -2.02
N LYS A 319 16.98 21.06 -2.66
CA LYS A 319 18.03 21.09 -3.70
C LYS A 319 19.27 21.85 -3.24
N LYS A 320 19.27 22.40 -2.03
CA LYS A 320 20.38 23.24 -1.51
C LYS A 320 21.07 22.73 -0.24
N ALA A 321 20.56 21.69 0.42
CA ALA A 321 21.09 21.26 1.72
C ALA A 321 21.97 19.99 1.67
N PHE A 322 21.93 19.21 0.59
CA PHE A 322 22.75 17.99 0.43
C PHE A 322 23.33 17.94 -0.99
N PRO A 323 24.53 18.50 -1.22
CA PRO A 323 25.23 18.30 -2.49
C PRO A 323 25.63 16.82 -2.65
N GLU A 324 25.63 16.37 -3.91
CA GLU A 324 26.01 15.03 -4.38
C GLU A 324 27.32 14.49 -3.79
#